data_AF-A0A0F9KZL4-F1
#
_entry.id   AF-A0A0F9KZL4-F1
#
_cell.length_a   1.000
_cell.length_b   1.000
_cell.length_c   1.000
_cell.angle_alpha   90.00
_cell.angle_beta   90.00
_cell.angle_gamma   90.00
#
_symmetry.space_group_name_H-M   'P 1'
#
loop_
_entity.id
_entity.type
_entity.pdbx_description
1 polymer ?
#
loop_
_entity_poly.entity_id
_entity_poly.type
_entity_poly.pdbx_seq_one_letter_code
_entity_poly.pdbx_strand_id
1 'polypeptide(L)'
;MSLGVELQDIEFKYQDQIELLTDIMSFTQYFMEQRDKELREFLEKEGVKERYLNFLNLVDWSENQPEGTGFQVKTVHMDVSFYHKLLEETNPKKSLLMKMTLIYLFAIFEAFNKDFFFKLYISKPDLMKSDQKQISYRKALDFTSLEELHKTIAEREVDKIGRNDVDELTKMLKNKFSIDLEQDFKHWNVLREKYYRRNIVVHYNGKISEAYLKKMNLPAEKLNQELDIDPGYVHFCSYSIGTYLNFVFNKIKDKFNLNISR
;
A
#
# COMPACT_ATOMS: atom_id res chain seq x y z
N MET A 1 -2.51 12.78 -30.19
CA MET A 1 -3.29 12.66 -28.95
C MET A 1 -2.99 13.89 -28.10
N SER A 2 -3.99 14.54 -27.50
CA SER A 2 -3.74 15.72 -26.65
C SER A 2 -3.09 15.30 -25.32
N LEU A 3 -2.36 16.21 -24.67
CA LEU A 3 -1.81 15.97 -23.33
C LEU A 3 -2.90 15.58 -22.32
N GLY A 4 -4.10 16.16 -22.43
CA GLY A 4 -5.21 15.84 -21.54
C GLY A 4 -5.66 14.38 -21.68
N VAL A 5 -5.77 13.86 -22.91
CA VAL A 5 -6.08 12.45 -23.15
C VAL A 5 -4.97 11.55 -22.62
N GLU A 6 -3.70 11.87 -22.88
CA GLU A 6 -2.59 11.04 -22.40
C GLU A 6 -2.50 10.98 -20.86
N LEU A 7 -2.75 12.08 -20.16
CA LEU A 7 -2.80 12.10 -18.70
C LEU A 7 -4.03 11.36 -18.15
N GLN A 8 -5.16 11.42 -18.85
CA GLN A 8 -6.35 10.66 -18.49
C GLN A 8 -6.14 9.16 -18.67
N ASP A 9 -5.49 8.74 -19.76
CA ASP A 9 -5.15 7.34 -19.99
C ASP A 9 -4.20 6.79 -18.90
N ILE A 10 -3.26 7.62 -18.40
CA ILE A 10 -2.44 7.27 -17.23
C ILE A 10 -3.32 7.13 -15.98
N GLU A 11 -4.23 8.06 -15.73
CA GLU A 11 -5.14 7.99 -14.57
C GLU A 11 -5.98 6.72 -14.60
N PHE A 12 -6.64 6.41 -15.72
CA PHE A 12 -7.43 5.19 -15.90
C PHE A 12 -6.58 3.92 -15.74
N LYS A 13 -5.39 3.86 -16.35
CA LYS A 13 -4.47 2.72 -16.19
C LYS A 13 -4.19 2.39 -14.72
N TYR A 14 -4.04 3.40 -13.87
CA TYR A 14 -3.76 3.18 -12.45
C TYR A 14 -5.03 2.96 -11.62
N GLN A 15 -6.19 3.50 -12.01
CA GLN A 15 -7.49 3.11 -11.43
C GLN A 15 -7.76 1.62 -11.65
N ASP A 16 -7.59 1.13 -12.88
CA ASP A 16 -7.80 -0.28 -13.24
C ASP A 16 -6.90 -1.21 -12.40
N GLN A 17 -5.66 -0.80 -12.13
CA GLN A 17 -4.75 -1.56 -11.27
C GLN A 17 -5.20 -1.60 -9.80
N ILE A 18 -5.77 -0.50 -9.29
CA ILE A 18 -6.32 -0.45 -7.92
C ILE A 18 -7.53 -1.35 -7.81
N GLU A 19 -8.43 -1.30 -8.79
CA GLU A 19 -9.62 -2.15 -8.87
C GLU A 19 -9.22 -3.63 -8.93
N LEU A 20 -8.35 -4.01 -9.86
CA LEU A 20 -7.85 -5.38 -10.00
C LEU A 20 -7.22 -5.90 -8.70
N LEU A 21 -6.39 -5.11 -8.03
CA LEU A 21 -5.78 -5.50 -6.76
C LEU A 21 -6.83 -5.69 -5.66
N THR A 22 -7.81 -4.78 -5.60
CA THR A 22 -8.90 -4.83 -4.62
C THR A 22 -9.76 -6.07 -4.84
N ASP A 23 -10.03 -6.43 -6.10
CA ASP A 23 -10.77 -7.63 -6.47
C ASP A 23 -10.01 -8.90 -6.08
N ILE A 24 -8.71 -8.97 -6.40
CA ILE A 24 -7.85 -10.10 -6.01
C ILE A 24 -7.85 -10.26 -4.49
N MET A 25 -7.72 -9.16 -3.75
CA MET A 25 -7.75 -9.19 -2.28
C MET A 25 -9.11 -9.71 -1.77
N SER A 26 -10.21 -9.14 -2.27
CA SER A 26 -11.58 -9.48 -1.83
C SER A 26 -11.90 -10.94 -2.13
N PHE A 27 -11.56 -11.41 -3.33
CA PHE A 27 -11.73 -12.80 -3.74
C PHE A 27 -10.90 -13.73 -2.85
N THR A 28 -9.61 -13.43 -2.66
CA THR A 28 -8.71 -14.25 -1.83
C THR A 28 -9.21 -14.33 -0.39
N GLN A 29 -9.64 -13.20 0.17
CA GLN A 29 -10.22 -13.15 1.51
C GLN A 29 -11.50 -13.99 1.61
N TYR A 30 -12.40 -13.88 0.64
CA TYR A 30 -13.61 -14.70 0.59
C TYR A 30 -13.29 -16.19 0.61
N PHE A 31 -12.32 -16.66 -0.20
CA PHE A 31 -11.91 -18.07 -0.18
C PHE A 31 -11.31 -18.49 1.16
N MET A 32 -10.51 -17.63 1.80
CA MET A 32 -9.97 -17.90 3.14
C MET A 32 -11.09 -18.02 4.18
N GLU A 33 -12.12 -17.17 4.11
CA GLU A 33 -13.28 -17.21 5.00
C GLU A 33 -14.15 -18.45 4.79
N GLN A 34 -14.42 -18.83 3.54
CA GLN A 34 -15.15 -20.07 3.24
C GLN A 34 -14.38 -21.28 3.75
N ARG A 35 -13.07 -21.33 3.51
CA ARG A 35 -12.23 -22.43 4.01
C ARG A 35 -12.20 -22.49 5.53
N ASP A 36 -12.09 -21.35 6.21
CA ASP A 36 -12.14 -21.31 7.69
C ASP A 36 -13.47 -21.85 8.21
N LYS A 37 -14.58 -21.49 7.56
CA LYS A 37 -15.92 -21.99 7.87
C LYS A 37 -16.02 -23.51 7.68
N GLU A 38 -15.59 -24.04 6.54
CA GLU A 38 -15.59 -25.48 6.26
C GLU A 38 -14.77 -26.28 7.28
N LEU A 39 -13.60 -25.75 7.66
CA LEU A 39 -12.73 -26.35 8.67
C LEU A 39 -13.42 -26.40 10.04
N ARG A 40 -14.08 -25.32 10.46
CA ARG A 40 -14.84 -25.27 11.71
C ARG A 40 -16.02 -26.23 11.69
N GLU A 41 -16.80 -26.24 10.62
CA GLU A 41 -17.91 -27.17 10.43
C GLU A 41 -17.47 -28.63 10.50
N PHE A 42 -16.30 -28.96 9.93
CA PHE A 42 -15.72 -30.30 10.04
C PHE A 42 -15.39 -30.68 11.49
N LEU A 43 -14.75 -29.78 12.23
CA LEU A 43 -14.36 -30.02 13.63
C LEU A 43 -15.55 -30.10 14.59
N GLU A 44 -16.69 -29.53 14.22
CA GLU A 44 -17.95 -29.60 14.98
C GLU A 44 -18.77 -30.86 14.71
N LYS A 45 -18.38 -31.71 13.75
CA LYS A 45 -19.12 -32.96 13.44
C LYS A 45 -19.12 -33.92 14.64
N GLU A 46 -20.25 -34.62 14.82
CA GLU A 46 -20.39 -35.65 15.86
C GLU A 46 -19.28 -36.71 15.73
N GLY A 47 -18.70 -37.12 16.86
CA GLY A 47 -17.53 -38.00 16.93
C GLY A 47 -16.18 -37.34 16.60
N VAL A 48 -16.12 -36.30 15.74
CA VAL A 48 -14.91 -35.50 15.49
C VAL A 48 -14.71 -34.48 16.61
N LYS A 49 -15.79 -33.80 17.01
CA LYS A 49 -15.78 -32.77 18.05
C LYS A 49 -15.18 -33.25 19.36
N GLU A 50 -15.56 -34.44 19.83
CA GLU A 50 -15.01 -35.01 21.05
C GLU A 50 -13.50 -35.27 20.94
N ARG A 51 -13.04 -35.81 19.80
CA ARG A 51 -11.61 -36.01 19.54
C ARG A 51 -10.86 -34.69 19.47
N TYR A 52 -11.47 -33.65 18.90
CA TYR A 52 -10.89 -32.34 18.81
C TYR A 52 -10.79 -31.65 20.17
N LEU A 53 -11.83 -31.70 20.99
CA LEU A 53 -11.79 -31.19 22.38
C LEU A 53 -10.72 -31.91 23.21
N ASN A 54 -10.63 -33.24 23.08
CA ASN A 54 -9.56 -34.01 23.72
C ASN A 54 -8.17 -33.59 23.23
N PHE A 55 -8.02 -33.29 21.94
CA PHE A 55 -6.78 -32.76 21.39
C PHE A 55 -6.46 -31.35 21.92
N LEU A 56 -7.44 -30.44 22.00
CA LEU A 56 -7.24 -29.10 22.57
C LEU A 56 -6.80 -29.18 24.03
N ASN A 57 -7.41 -30.04 24.85
CA ASN A 57 -6.97 -30.26 26.23
C ASN A 57 -5.52 -30.76 26.31
N LEU A 58 -5.05 -31.55 25.34
CA LEU A 58 -3.65 -32.00 25.27
C LEU A 58 -2.71 -30.85 24.88
N VAL A 59 -3.12 -29.98 23.95
CA VAL A 59 -2.37 -28.78 23.57
C VAL A 59 -2.25 -27.83 24.76
N ASP A 60 -3.37 -27.48 25.41
CA ASP A 60 -3.40 -26.63 26.60
C ASP A 60 -2.53 -27.21 27.73
N TRP A 61 -2.62 -28.51 27.97
CA TRP A 61 -1.76 -29.17 28.96
C TRP A 61 -0.28 -29.02 28.61
N SER A 62 0.09 -29.15 27.33
CA SER A 62 1.46 -29.04 26.85
C SER A 62 2.02 -27.63 26.94
N GLU A 63 1.24 -26.60 26.63
CA GLU A 63 1.68 -25.20 26.71
C GLU A 63 2.00 -24.77 28.14
N ASN A 64 1.42 -25.46 29.13
CA ASN A 64 1.67 -25.24 30.54
C ASN A 64 2.83 -26.09 31.10
N GLN A 65 3.57 -26.81 30.25
CA GLN A 65 4.76 -27.58 30.67
C GLN A 65 6.06 -26.80 30.46
N PRO A 66 7.15 -27.14 31.19
CA PRO A 66 8.46 -26.58 30.94
C PRO A 66 8.94 -26.82 29.50
N GLU A 67 9.68 -25.86 28.92
CA GLU A 67 10.33 -26.01 27.62
C GLU A 67 11.17 -27.30 27.55
N GLY A 68 11.06 -28.02 26.44
CA GLY A 68 11.71 -29.33 26.25
C GLY A 68 10.86 -30.54 26.68
N THR A 69 9.67 -30.31 27.27
CA THR A 69 8.70 -31.37 27.55
C THR A 69 7.94 -31.75 26.28
N GLY A 70 8.31 -32.86 25.64
CA GLY A 70 7.59 -33.39 24.47
C GLY A 70 6.37 -34.22 24.86
N PHE A 71 5.36 -34.27 23.99
CA PHE A 71 4.23 -35.20 24.10
C PHE A 71 4.01 -35.93 22.77
N GLN A 72 3.47 -37.15 22.84
CA GLN A 72 3.11 -37.91 21.64
C GLN A 72 1.63 -37.73 21.32
N VAL A 73 1.35 -37.18 20.14
CA VAL A 73 0.00 -37.14 19.57
C VAL A 73 -0.35 -38.55 19.09
N LYS A 74 -1.38 -39.16 19.69
CA LYS A 74 -1.85 -40.48 19.24
C LYS A 74 -2.39 -40.39 17.81
N THR A 75 -2.28 -41.48 17.05
CA THR A 75 -2.81 -41.61 15.67
C THR A 75 -4.27 -41.14 15.55
N VAL A 76 -5.08 -41.37 16.60
CA VAL A 76 -6.50 -40.97 16.67
C VAL A 76 -6.76 -39.45 16.70
N HIS A 77 -5.73 -38.64 16.93
CA HIS A 77 -5.81 -37.17 16.91
C HIS A 77 -5.09 -36.54 15.70
N MET A 78 -4.47 -37.34 14.82
CA MET A 78 -3.70 -36.79 13.70
C MET A 78 -4.57 -35.99 12.72
N ASP A 79 -5.78 -36.47 12.45
CA ASP A 79 -6.76 -35.76 11.62
C ASP A 79 -7.09 -34.39 12.20
N VAL A 80 -7.56 -34.33 13.46
CA VAL A 80 -7.96 -33.08 14.11
C VAL A 80 -6.77 -32.14 14.33
N SER A 81 -5.57 -32.67 14.59
CA SER A 81 -4.34 -31.85 14.70
C SER A 81 -3.97 -31.18 13.38
N PHE A 82 -4.15 -31.87 12.26
CA PHE A 82 -3.94 -31.32 10.92
C PHE A 82 -4.94 -30.19 10.63
N TYR A 83 -6.23 -30.40 10.90
CA TYR A 83 -7.26 -29.38 10.69
C TYR A 83 -7.11 -28.18 11.64
N HIS A 84 -6.71 -28.41 12.89
CA HIS A 84 -6.38 -27.36 13.85
C HIS A 84 -5.26 -26.45 13.33
N LYS A 85 -4.14 -27.06 12.90
CA LYS A 85 -3.03 -26.31 12.30
C LYS A 85 -3.48 -25.48 11.10
N LEU A 86 -4.33 -26.03 10.24
CA LEU A 86 -4.87 -25.28 9.09
C LEU A 86 -5.69 -24.06 9.53
N LEU A 87 -6.46 -24.16 10.62
CA LEU A 87 -7.20 -23.03 11.19
C LEU A 87 -6.27 -21.98 11.79
N GLU A 88 -5.27 -22.40 12.56
CA GLU A 88 -4.28 -21.48 13.17
C GLU A 88 -3.53 -20.68 12.10
N GLU A 89 -3.26 -21.28 10.95
CA GLU A 89 -2.59 -20.61 9.83
C GLU A 89 -3.49 -19.59 9.09
N THR A 90 -4.81 -19.61 9.29
CA THR A 90 -5.74 -18.70 8.58
C THR A 90 -5.47 -17.24 8.93
N ASN A 91 -5.32 -16.91 10.21
CA ASN A 91 -5.12 -15.54 10.68
C ASN A 91 -3.78 -14.93 10.21
N PRO A 92 -2.63 -15.62 10.33
CA PRO A 92 -1.37 -15.16 9.75
C PRO A 92 -1.45 -14.94 8.24
N LYS A 93 -2.12 -15.84 7.49
CA LYS A 93 -2.31 -15.68 6.04
C LYS A 93 -3.14 -14.45 5.69
N LYS A 94 -4.24 -14.19 6.42
CA LYS A 94 -5.06 -12.99 6.27
C LYS A 94 -4.25 -11.72 6.56
N SER A 95 -3.53 -11.68 7.68
CA SER A 95 -2.68 -10.54 8.05
C SER A 95 -1.61 -10.27 6.99
N LEU A 96 -0.96 -11.31 6.48
CA LEU A 96 0.03 -11.20 5.41
C LEU A 96 -0.59 -10.66 4.11
N LEU A 97 -1.76 -11.16 3.71
CA LEU A 97 -2.49 -10.65 2.54
C LEU A 97 -2.75 -9.14 2.68
N MET A 98 -3.25 -8.68 3.82
CA MET A 98 -3.54 -7.25 4.06
C MET A 98 -2.26 -6.39 3.99
N LYS A 99 -1.18 -6.86 4.62
CA LYS A 99 0.13 -6.20 4.59
C LYS A 99 0.67 -6.10 3.15
N MET A 100 0.59 -7.17 2.38
CA MET A 100 1.03 -7.20 0.97
C MET A 100 0.18 -6.28 0.09
N THR A 101 -1.14 -6.29 0.23
CA THR A 101 -2.03 -5.41 -0.53
C THR A 101 -1.76 -3.94 -0.21
N LEU A 102 -1.57 -3.58 1.06
CA LEU A 102 -1.23 -2.20 1.46
C LEU A 102 0.09 -1.75 0.80
N ILE A 103 1.11 -2.60 0.80
CA ILE A 103 2.40 -2.29 0.14
C ILE A 103 2.18 -2.04 -1.35
N TYR A 104 1.46 -2.92 -2.03
CA TYR A 104 1.28 -2.82 -3.47
C TYR A 104 0.41 -1.64 -3.88
N LEU A 105 -0.62 -1.29 -3.09
CA LEU A 105 -1.40 -0.06 -3.26
C LEU A 105 -0.50 1.19 -3.28
N PHE A 106 0.48 1.28 -2.39
CA PHE A 106 1.39 2.43 -2.38
C PHE A 106 2.44 2.38 -3.49
N ALA A 107 2.82 1.19 -3.97
CA ALA A 107 3.63 1.07 -5.18
C ALA A 107 2.89 1.62 -6.41
N ILE A 108 1.59 1.31 -6.55
CA ILE A 108 0.71 1.87 -7.59
C ILE A 108 0.62 3.40 -7.44
N PHE A 109 0.39 3.91 -6.22
CA PHE A 109 0.34 5.34 -5.95
C PHE A 109 1.63 6.07 -6.37
N GLU A 110 2.80 5.53 -6.00
CA GLU A 110 4.10 6.12 -6.35
C GLU A 110 4.34 6.07 -7.86
N ALA A 111 4.01 4.95 -8.51
CA ALA A 111 4.13 4.77 -9.95
C ALA A 111 3.21 5.71 -10.73
N PHE A 112 1.97 5.90 -10.28
CA PHE A 112 1.05 6.89 -10.84
C PHE A 112 1.68 8.29 -10.83
N ASN A 113 2.12 8.76 -9.66
CA ASN A 113 2.70 10.09 -9.57
C ASN A 113 3.94 10.23 -10.46
N LYS A 114 4.78 9.18 -10.52
CA LYS A 114 5.96 9.18 -11.38
C LYS A 114 5.59 9.32 -12.85
N ASP A 115 4.73 8.45 -13.37
CA ASP A 115 4.32 8.44 -14.78
C ASP A 115 3.57 9.73 -15.15
N PHE A 116 2.66 10.16 -14.29
CA PHE A 116 1.81 11.33 -14.50
C PHE A 116 2.65 12.62 -14.58
N PHE A 117 3.50 12.87 -13.58
CA PHE A 117 4.34 14.07 -13.58
C PHE A 117 5.45 14.01 -14.63
N PHE A 118 5.96 12.81 -14.95
CA PHE A 118 6.93 12.66 -16.02
C PHE A 118 6.31 13.09 -17.35
N LYS A 119 5.13 12.56 -17.68
CA LYS A 119 4.43 12.95 -18.92
C LYS A 119 4.12 14.44 -18.96
N LEU A 120 3.67 15.01 -17.84
CA LEU A 120 3.40 16.44 -17.73
C LEU A 120 4.67 17.28 -17.97
N TYR A 121 5.80 16.91 -17.37
CA TYR A 121 7.06 17.64 -17.52
C TYR A 121 7.65 17.54 -18.92
N ILE A 122 7.56 16.39 -19.57
CA ILE A 122 7.98 16.23 -20.97
C ILE A 122 7.15 17.15 -21.88
N SER A 123 5.84 17.21 -21.67
CA SER A 123 4.96 18.03 -22.50
C SER A 123 4.97 19.52 -22.13
N LYS A 124 5.40 19.87 -20.92
CA LYS A 124 5.56 21.26 -20.46
C LYS A 124 6.89 21.46 -19.72
N PRO A 125 8.03 21.51 -20.43
CA PRO A 125 9.36 21.60 -19.81
C PRO A 125 9.56 22.85 -18.94
N ASP A 126 8.83 23.93 -19.20
CA ASP A 126 8.85 25.16 -18.40
C ASP A 126 8.53 24.92 -16.92
N LEU A 127 7.76 23.87 -16.59
CA LEU A 127 7.43 23.50 -15.21
C LEU A 127 8.66 22.98 -14.42
N MET A 128 9.74 22.63 -15.12
CA MET A 128 11.00 22.17 -14.53
C MET A 128 12.00 23.31 -14.29
N LYS A 129 11.70 24.54 -14.76
CA LYS A 129 12.56 25.71 -14.51
C LYS A 129 12.77 25.91 -13.00
N SER A 130 14.01 26.23 -12.62
CA SER A 130 14.41 26.42 -11.24
C SER A 130 15.66 27.30 -11.18
N ASP A 131 15.62 28.34 -10.34
CA ASP A 131 16.78 29.20 -10.11
C ASP A 131 17.84 28.52 -9.21
N GLN A 132 17.44 27.47 -8.48
CA GLN A 132 18.30 26.74 -7.55
C GLN A 132 19.05 25.58 -8.20
N LYS A 133 18.48 24.96 -9.24
CA LYS A 133 19.06 23.79 -9.90
C LYS A 133 19.82 24.24 -11.14
N GLN A 134 21.11 24.00 -11.16
CA GLN A 134 21.99 24.37 -12.27
C GLN A 134 22.60 23.13 -12.91
N ILE A 135 22.85 23.21 -14.22
CA ILE A 135 23.62 22.23 -14.96
C ILE A 135 24.92 22.88 -15.41
N SER A 136 26.05 22.18 -15.22
CA SER A 136 27.34 22.69 -15.72
C SER A 136 27.39 22.59 -17.23
N TYR A 137 28.17 23.47 -17.88
CA TYR A 137 28.38 23.41 -19.33
C TYR A 137 28.90 22.05 -19.79
N ARG A 138 29.82 21.44 -19.02
CA ARG A 138 30.32 20.09 -19.31
C ARG A 138 29.18 19.08 -19.37
N LYS A 139 28.31 19.07 -18.36
CA LYS A 139 27.16 18.14 -18.33
C LYS A 139 26.14 18.46 -19.43
N ALA A 140 25.94 19.73 -19.75
CA ALA A 140 25.04 20.14 -20.83
C ALA A 140 25.53 19.65 -22.21
N LEU A 141 26.84 19.66 -22.44
CA LEU A 141 27.46 19.13 -23.66
C LEU A 141 27.46 17.59 -23.75
N ASP A 142 27.16 16.88 -22.66
CA ASP A 142 27.01 15.41 -22.68
C ASP A 142 25.70 14.95 -23.37
N PHE A 143 24.73 15.85 -23.58
CA PHE A 143 23.44 15.49 -24.18
C PHE A 143 23.45 15.65 -25.69
N THR A 144 22.84 14.70 -26.39
CA THR A 144 22.74 14.68 -27.86
C THR A 144 21.66 15.59 -28.41
N SER A 145 20.66 15.93 -27.59
CA SER A 145 19.54 16.79 -27.97
C SER A 145 18.91 17.49 -26.77
N LEU A 146 18.12 18.53 -27.04
CA LEU A 146 17.37 19.23 -25.99
C LEU A 146 16.27 18.33 -25.41
N GLU A 147 15.72 17.44 -26.23
CA GLU A 147 14.74 16.43 -25.84
C GLU A 147 15.34 15.44 -24.83
N GLU A 148 16.57 14.98 -25.06
CA GLU A 148 17.29 14.10 -24.12
C GLU A 148 17.56 14.82 -22.79
N LEU A 149 17.94 16.10 -22.85
CA LEU A 149 18.12 16.92 -21.66
C LEU A 149 16.80 17.06 -20.87
N HIS A 150 15.70 17.42 -21.54
CA HIS A 150 14.38 17.51 -20.90
C HIS A 150 13.96 16.20 -20.26
N LYS A 151 14.15 15.08 -20.96
CA LYS A 151 13.84 13.75 -20.43
C LYS A 151 14.64 13.42 -19.18
N THR A 152 15.94 13.65 -19.22
CA THR A 152 16.82 13.38 -18.07
C THR A 152 16.48 14.26 -16.87
N ILE A 153 16.12 15.53 -17.09
CA ILE A 153 15.68 16.41 -16.00
C ILE A 153 14.33 15.94 -15.45
N ALA A 154 13.37 15.58 -16.31
CA ALA A 154 12.06 15.09 -15.90
C ALA A 154 12.19 13.82 -15.04
N GLU A 155 13.02 12.84 -15.46
CA GLU A 155 13.32 11.63 -14.70
C GLU A 155 13.85 11.94 -13.29
N ARG A 156 14.82 12.87 -13.19
CA ARG A 156 15.37 13.28 -11.89
C ARG A 156 14.36 13.99 -11.00
N GLU A 157 13.41 14.73 -11.59
CA GLU A 157 12.37 15.39 -10.81
C GLU A 157 11.36 14.39 -10.26
N VAL A 158 10.95 13.40 -11.06
CA VAL A 158 9.95 12.41 -10.62
C VAL A 158 10.53 11.29 -9.76
N ASP A 159 11.81 10.96 -9.89
CA ASP A 159 12.48 9.96 -9.04
C ASP A 159 12.48 10.36 -7.55
N LYS A 160 12.33 11.66 -7.27
CA LYS A 160 12.17 12.17 -5.91
C LYS A 160 10.81 11.80 -5.30
N ILE A 161 9.77 11.61 -6.11
CA ILE A 161 8.40 11.40 -5.63
C ILE A 161 8.23 10.03 -4.94
N GLY A 162 9.04 9.03 -5.30
CA GLY A 162 9.03 7.70 -4.64
C GLY A 162 10.15 7.48 -3.61
N ARG A 163 11.21 8.30 -3.62
CA ARG A 163 12.31 8.21 -2.63
C ARG A 163 12.08 9.10 -1.42
N ASN A 164 11.40 10.21 -1.63
CA ASN A 164 11.12 11.16 -0.57
C ASN A 164 9.83 10.80 0.15
N ASP A 165 9.74 11.35 1.33
CA ASP A 165 8.57 11.34 2.17
C ASP A 165 7.31 11.85 1.44
N VAL A 166 6.13 11.29 1.76
CA VAL A 166 4.86 11.71 1.13
C VAL A 166 4.54 13.20 1.37
N ASP A 167 5.11 13.77 2.43
CA ASP A 167 5.01 15.21 2.72
C ASP A 167 5.75 16.07 1.68
N GLU A 168 6.81 15.55 1.06
CA GLU A 168 7.54 16.24 -0.02
C GLU A 168 6.73 16.28 -1.33
N LEU A 169 5.92 15.24 -1.59
CA LEU A 169 4.96 15.28 -2.70
C LEU A 169 3.95 16.41 -2.50
N THR A 170 3.42 16.59 -1.28
CA THR A 170 2.52 17.71 -0.95
C THR A 170 3.19 19.07 -1.13
N LYS A 171 4.44 19.22 -0.67
CA LYS A 171 5.20 20.46 -0.89
C LYS A 171 5.42 20.73 -2.38
N MET A 172 5.74 19.71 -3.17
CA MET A 172 5.90 19.85 -4.61
C MET A 172 4.59 20.31 -5.26
N LEU A 173 3.47 19.66 -4.93
CA LEU A 173 2.14 20.00 -5.45
C LEU A 173 1.75 21.45 -5.12
N LYS A 174 2.00 21.87 -3.88
CA LYS A 174 1.73 23.24 -3.43
C LYS A 174 2.60 24.26 -4.16
N ASN A 175 3.91 24.03 -4.22
CA ASN A 175 4.86 25.01 -4.74
C ASN A 175 4.83 25.12 -6.26
N LYS A 176 4.71 24.00 -6.99
CA LYS A 176 4.72 23.99 -8.46
C LYS A 176 3.34 24.13 -9.09
N PHE A 177 2.32 23.58 -8.43
CA PHE A 177 0.98 23.48 -9.01
C PHE A 177 -0.08 24.26 -8.23
N SER A 178 0.28 24.89 -7.10
CA SER A 178 -0.68 25.60 -6.26
C SER A 178 -1.84 24.70 -5.80
N ILE A 179 -1.54 23.42 -5.58
CA ILE A 179 -2.48 22.41 -5.08
C ILE A 179 -2.08 22.12 -3.64
N ASP A 180 -2.94 22.48 -2.68
CA ASP A 180 -2.68 22.23 -1.27
C ASP A 180 -3.48 21.00 -0.82
N LEU A 181 -2.85 19.82 -0.78
CA LEU A 181 -3.55 18.59 -0.42
C LEU A 181 -4.19 18.65 0.98
N GLU A 182 -3.60 19.39 1.92
CA GLU A 182 -4.14 19.49 3.28
C GLU A 182 -5.47 20.25 3.32
N GLN A 183 -5.67 21.19 2.39
CA GLN A 183 -6.87 22.03 2.33
C GLN A 183 -7.86 21.57 1.25
N ASP A 184 -7.35 21.15 0.10
CA ASP A 184 -8.13 20.86 -1.10
C ASP A 184 -8.57 19.39 -1.17
N PHE A 185 -7.86 18.46 -0.52
CA PHE A 185 -8.16 17.03 -0.59
C PHE A 185 -8.63 16.47 0.75
N LYS A 186 -9.95 16.28 0.87
CA LYS A 186 -10.64 15.81 2.09
C LYS A 186 -10.01 14.57 2.74
N HIS A 187 -9.47 13.65 1.94
CA HIS A 187 -8.90 12.38 2.43
C HIS A 187 -7.39 12.43 2.63
N TRP A 188 -6.75 13.60 2.56
CA TRP A 188 -5.30 13.72 2.62
C TRP A 188 -4.70 13.16 3.92
N ASN A 189 -5.18 13.59 5.09
CA ASN A 189 -4.64 13.14 6.38
C ASN A 189 -4.71 11.60 6.54
N VAL A 190 -5.78 11.01 6.02
CA VAL A 190 -5.99 9.56 6.01
C VAL A 190 -4.99 8.88 5.08
N LEU A 191 -4.83 9.38 3.85
CA LEU A 191 -3.89 8.83 2.87
C LEU A 191 -2.44 8.96 3.34
N ARG A 192 -2.11 10.10 3.93
CA ARG A 192 -0.82 10.39 4.56
C ARG A 192 -0.50 9.37 5.66
N GLU A 193 -1.42 9.15 6.61
CA GLU A 193 -1.24 8.16 7.68
C GLU A 193 -1.04 6.73 7.12
N LYS A 194 -1.83 6.35 6.12
CA LYS A 194 -1.71 5.06 5.42
C LYS A 194 -0.34 4.85 4.78
N TYR A 195 0.22 5.90 4.16
CA TYR A 195 1.54 5.85 3.58
C TYR A 195 2.60 5.53 4.63
N TYR A 196 2.49 6.13 5.82
CA TYR A 196 3.42 5.85 6.91
C TYR A 196 3.22 4.48 7.56
N ARG A 197 1.98 3.99 7.66
CA ARG A 197 1.74 2.61 8.09
C ARG A 197 2.38 1.61 7.14
N ARG A 198 2.34 1.85 5.82
CA ARG A 198 3.07 1.03 4.84
C ARG A 198 4.57 1.00 5.15
N ASN A 199 5.17 2.13 5.50
CA ASN A 199 6.59 2.18 5.87
C ASN A 199 6.90 1.36 7.12
N ILE A 200 5.98 1.32 8.10
CA ILE A 200 6.11 0.44 9.28
C ILE A 200 6.07 -1.04 8.89
N VAL A 201 5.16 -1.44 7.99
CA VAL A 201 5.10 -2.81 7.49
C VAL A 201 6.41 -3.21 6.80
N VAL A 202 6.95 -2.34 5.94
CA VAL A 202 8.16 -2.63 5.16
C VAL A 202 9.44 -2.59 6.00
N HIS A 203 9.59 -1.59 6.88
CA HIS A 203 10.89 -1.31 7.52
C HIS A 203 10.97 -1.72 8.99
N TYR A 204 9.83 -1.94 9.65
CA TYR A 204 9.78 -2.22 11.09
C TYR A 204 9.04 -3.53 11.40
N ASN A 205 8.89 -4.41 10.41
CA ASN A 205 8.20 -5.71 10.53
C ASN A 205 6.79 -5.56 11.15
N GLY A 206 6.09 -4.48 10.80
CA GLY A 206 4.76 -4.18 11.32
C GLY A 206 4.73 -3.64 12.75
N LYS A 207 5.87 -3.39 13.41
CA LYS A 207 5.92 -2.82 14.76
C LYS A 207 6.05 -1.30 14.73
N ILE A 208 5.22 -0.61 15.50
CA ILE A 208 5.20 0.86 15.56
C ILE A 208 6.55 1.40 16.03
N SER A 209 7.09 2.38 15.30
CA SER A 209 8.36 3.07 15.61
C SER A 209 8.17 4.45 16.22
N GLU A 210 9.18 4.96 16.93
CA GLU A 210 9.18 6.32 17.47
C GLU A 210 9.01 7.40 16.39
N ALA A 211 9.63 7.18 15.22
CA ALA A 211 9.52 8.09 14.09
C ALA A 211 8.07 8.23 13.60
N TYR A 212 7.33 7.11 13.55
CA TYR A 212 5.91 7.11 13.20
C TYR A 212 5.07 7.83 14.24
N LEU A 213 5.28 7.53 15.53
CA LEU A 213 4.55 8.17 16.64
C LEU A 213 4.69 9.69 16.62
N LYS A 214 5.93 10.17 16.48
CA LYS A 214 6.23 11.60 16.38
C LYS A 214 5.52 12.24 15.19
N LYS A 215 5.48 11.56 14.05
CA LYS A 215 4.94 12.09 12.80
C LYS A 215 3.42 12.12 12.74
N MET A 216 2.78 11.16 13.41
CA MET A 216 1.33 11.05 13.55
C MET A 216 0.81 11.71 14.84
N ASN A 217 1.69 12.27 15.66
CA ASN A 217 1.36 12.84 16.98
C ASN A 217 0.57 11.86 17.86
N LEU A 218 1.09 10.64 18.00
CA LEU A 218 0.48 9.53 18.75
C LEU A 218 1.19 9.29 20.10
N PRO A 219 0.48 8.73 21.11
CA PRO A 219 1.05 8.47 22.43
C PRO A 219 2.16 7.40 22.40
N ALA A 220 3.16 7.57 23.27
CA ALA A 220 4.32 6.68 23.38
C ALA A 220 3.97 5.24 23.76
N GLU A 221 2.82 5.02 24.40
CA GLU A 221 2.30 3.70 24.80
C GLU A 221 2.11 2.74 23.61
N LYS A 222 1.96 3.28 22.40
CA LYS A 222 1.82 2.51 21.16
C LYS A 222 3.15 2.00 20.61
N LEU A 223 4.29 2.38 21.18
CA LEU A 223 5.60 1.95 20.71
C LEU A 223 5.73 0.42 20.73
N ASN A 224 6.33 -0.17 19.69
CA ASN A 224 6.51 -1.61 19.50
C ASN A 224 5.24 -2.46 19.40
N GLN A 225 4.04 -1.88 19.53
CA GLN A 225 2.79 -2.60 19.26
C GLN A 225 2.72 -2.98 17.78
N GLU A 226 2.13 -4.14 17.49
CA GLU A 226 1.91 -4.58 16.11
C GLU A 226 0.79 -3.77 15.47
N LEU A 227 1.00 -3.37 14.21
CA LEU A 227 -0.03 -2.71 13.42
C LEU A 227 -1.13 -3.71 13.05
N ASP A 228 -2.33 -3.40 13.50
CA ASP A 228 -3.52 -4.05 13.00
C ASP A 228 -3.95 -3.47 11.65
N ILE A 229 -4.04 -4.32 10.63
CA ILE A 229 -4.43 -3.96 9.27
C ILE A 229 -5.51 -4.93 8.84
N ASP A 230 -6.75 -4.48 8.96
CA ASP A 230 -7.92 -5.25 8.56
C ASP A 230 -8.33 -4.97 7.09
N PRO A 231 -9.21 -5.80 6.51
CA PRO A 231 -9.70 -5.59 5.15
C PRO A 231 -10.40 -4.25 4.90
N GLY A 232 -11.18 -3.76 5.85
CA GLY A 232 -11.84 -2.46 5.75
C GLY A 232 -10.83 -1.31 5.68
N TYR A 233 -9.73 -1.41 6.43
CA TYR A 233 -8.62 -0.47 6.37
C TYR A 233 -7.99 -0.43 4.96
N VAL A 234 -7.77 -1.61 4.35
CA VAL A 234 -7.18 -1.71 2.99
C VAL A 234 -8.15 -1.23 1.92
N HIS A 235 -9.44 -1.59 1.98
CA HIS A 235 -10.47 -1.05 1.08
C HIS A 235 -10.57 0.46 1.15
N PHE A 236 -10.52 1.04 2.35
CA PHE A 236 -10.53 2.49 2.48
C PHE A 236 -9.25 3.13 1.95
N CYS A 237 -8.12 2.42 2.02
CA CYS A 237 -6.87 2.84 1.39
C CYS A 237 -6.98 2.86 -0.14
N SER A 238 -7.53 1.81 -0.76
CA SER A 238 -7.71 1.75 -2.21
C SER A 238 -8.63 2.87 -2.70
N TYR A 239 -9.74 3.10 -2.00
CA TYR A 239 -10.63 4.25 -2.25
C TYR A 239 -9.92 5.61 -2.12
N SER A 240 -9.14 5.81 -1.05
CA SER A 240 -8.43 7.07 -0.82
C SER A 240 -7.37 7.34 -1.89
N ILE A 241 -6.71 6.29 -2.38
CA ILE A 241 -5.76 6.39 -3.50
C ILE A 241 -6.51 6.72 -4.79
N GLY A 242 -7.57 5.96 -5.15
CA GLY A 242 -8.35 6.22 -6.36
C GLY A 242 -8.92 7.65 -6.41
N THR A 243 -9.43 8.16 -5.29
CA THR A 243 -9.90 9.55 -5.21
C THR A 243 -8.78 10.58 -5.33
N TYR A 244 -7.57 10.27 -4.83
CA TYR A 244 -6.38 11.11 -5.03
C TYR A 244 -5.97 11.20 -6.50
N LEU A 245 -5.91 10.06 -7.21
CA LEU A 245 -5.56 10.00 -8.64
C LEU A 245 -6.45 10.94 -9.45
N ASN A 246 -7.76 10.79 -9.26
CA ASN A 246 -8.77 11.59 -9.94
C ASN A 246 -8.68 13.08 -9.56
N PHE A 247 -8.46 13.38 -8.28
CA PHE A 247 -8.30 14.73 -7.78
C PHE A 247 -7.10 15.44 -8.44
N VAL A 248 -5.94 14.80 -8.46
CA VAL A 248 -4.72 15.36 -9.07
C VAL A 248 -4.92 15.59 -10.56
N PHE A 249 -5.47 14.61 -11.28
CA PHE A 249 -5.77 14.74 -12.69
C PHE A 249 -6.67 15.95 -12.95
N ASN A 250 -7.79 16.08 -12.23
CA ASN A 250 -8.72 17.19 -12.43
C ASN A 250 -8.11 18.55 -12.12
N LYS A 251 -7.38 18.70 -11.00
CA LYS A 251 -6.69 19.96 -10.66
C LYS A 251 -5.69 20.37 -11.74
N ILE A 252 -4.96 19.43 -12.30
CA ILE A 252 -3.97 19.69 -13.36
C ILE A 252 -4.67 19.99 -14.69
N LYS A 253 -5.71 19.24 -15.04
CA LYS A 253 -6.55 19.47 -16.22
C LYS A 253 -7.11 20.88 -16.22
N ASP A 254 -7.69 21.30 -15.09
CA ASP A 254 -8.32 22.63 -14.95
C ASP A 254 -7.27 23.74 -14.97
N LYS A 255 -6.16 23.58 -14.23
CA LYS A 255 -5.06 24.57 -14.18
C LYS A 255 -4.47 24.86 -15.57
N PHE A 256 -4.43 23.86 -16.44
CA PHE A 256 -3.80 23.97 -17.75
C PHE A 256 -4.79 23.95 -18.92
N ASN A 257 -6.10 23.98 -18.64
CA ASN A 257 -7.18 23.90 -19.62
C ASN A 257 -6.97 22.77 -20.66
N LEU A 258 -6.68 21.56 -20.18
CA LEU A 258 -6.32 20.43 -21.04
C LEU A 258 -7.56 19.84 -21.73
N ASN A 259 -7.49 19.67 -23.05
CA ASN A 259 -8.53 19.00 -23.84
C ASN A 259 -8.46 17.47 -23.66
N ILE A 260 -9.60 16.84 -23.36
CA ILE A 260 -9.77 15.39 -23.16
C ILE A 260 -10.59 14.71 -24.27
N SER A 261 -10.98 15.44 -25.31
CA SER A 261 -11.63 14.86 -26.49
C SER A 261 -10.63 14.02 -27.28
N ARG A 262 -10.99 12.76 -27.54
CA ARG A 262 -10.21 11.82 -28.36
C ARG A 262 -10.33 12.10 -29.85
#